data_AF-A0A536B7C5-F1
#
_entry.id   AF-A0A536B7C5-F1
#
_cell.length_a   1.000
_cell.length_b   1.000
_cell.length_c   1.000
_cell.angle_alpha   90.00
_cell.angle_beta   90.00
_cell.angle_gamma   90.00
#
_symmetry.space_group_name_H-M   'P 1'
#
loop_
_entity.id
_entity.type
_entity.pdbx_description
1 polymer ?
#
loop_
_entity_poly.entity_id
_entity_poly.type
_entity_poly.pdbx_seq_one_letter_code
_entity_poly.pdbx_strand_id
1 'polypeptide(L)'
;MTEHGPVWTGAVRLVPEALDKPRRWKKPRMVFVNSMSDLFYERIPFEFIERVFTAMVEEKRHTFQVLTKRAARLRELAPRLPWSANVWMGVSVEAEDYTVRIDDLRATPARIKFLSLEPLLGPLPNLDLSGIQWAIIGGESGSGARPLAEDWARDLVAQCHTAGVAIFVKQLGSVWARAHGSRDRKGKVMDDWPPDLRIREYPPTVRRGQLDLFGAEARDASEADHEEPKALT
;
A
#
# COMPACT_ATOMS: atom_id res chain seq x y z
N MET A 1 21.80 0.39 18.21
CA MET A 1 20.44 -0.13 17.89
C MET A 1 19.89 -0.69 19.18
N THR A 2 18.68 -0.32 19.59
CA THR A 2 18.10 -0.85 20.85
C THR A 2 17.54 -2.25 20.62
N GLU A 3 17.36 -3.00 21.71
CA GLU A 3 16.76 -4.35 21.74
C GLU A 3 15.34 -4.41 21.12
N HIS A 4 14.68 -3.25 20.97
CA HIS A 4 13.33 -3.08 20.44
C HIS A 4 13.27 -2.49 19.02
N GLY A 5 14.41 -2.38 18.32
CA GLY A 5 14.49 -1.79 16.98
C GLY A 5 14.68 -0.26 16.98
N PRO A 6 14.49 0.38 15.81
CA PRO A 6 14.62 1.83 15.70
C PRO A 6 13.49 2.54 16.44
N VAL A 7 13.84 3.46 17.35
CA VAL A 7 12.89 4.31 18.08
C VAL A 7 12.68 5.60 17.28
N TRP A 8 11.43 5.96 17.02
CA TRP A 8 11.10 7.23 16.38
C TRP A 8 11.46 8.41 17.29
N THR A 9 12.36 9.27 16.83
CA THR A 9 12.87 10.42 17.62
C THR A 9 12.14 11.73 17.30
N GLY A 10 11.20 11.74 16.35
CA GLY A 10 10.56 12.96 15.85
C GLY A 10 11.45 13.81 14.92
N ALA A 11 12.69 13.38 14.66
CA ALA A 11 13.61 14.06 13.77
C ALA A 11 13.25 13.82 12.30
N VAL A 12 13.28 14.88 11.50
CA VAL A 12 13.08 14.84 10.06
C VAL A 12 14.41 15.05 9.37
N ARG A 13 14.71 14.19 8.39
CA ARG A 13 15.80 14.39 7.45
C ARG A 13 15.23 14.35 6.04
N LEU A 14 15.39 15.44 5.31
CA LEU A 14 15.10 15.48 3.88
C LEU A 14 16.29 14.90 3.12
N VAL A 15 16.03 14.12 2.08
CA VAL A 15 17.06 13.53 1.21
C VAL A 15 16.79 13.90 -0.25
N PRO A 16 17.06 15.17 -0.65
CA PRO A 16 16.74 15.65 -2.00
C PRO A 16 17.40 14.83 -3.12
N GLU A 17 18.55 14.23 -2.86
CA GLU A 17 19.33 13.44 -3.82
C GLU A 17 18.63 12.11 -4.16
N ALA A 18 17.72 11.64 -3.29
CA ALA A 18 16.93 10.44 -3.54
C ALA A 18 15.94 10.62 -4.70
N LEU A 19 15.54 11.87 -5.00
CA LEU A 19 14.59 12.20 -6.07
C LEU A 19 15.13 11.85 -7.47
N ASP A 20 16.45 11.82 -7.64
CA ASP A 20 17.09 11.46 -8.92
C ASP A 20 17.29 9.95 -9.10
N LYS A 21 17.05 9.12 -8.06
CA LYS A 21 17.25 7.67 -8.16
C LYS A 21 16.36 7.04 -9.25
N PRO A 22 15.05 7.35 -9.37
CA PRO A 22 14.20 6.72 -10.37
C PRO A 22 14.64 6.99 -11.82
N ARG A 23 15.12 8.20 -12.11
CA ARG A 23 15.69 8.60 -13.41
C ARG A 23 16.79 7.65 -13.90
N ARG A 24 17.60 7.12 -12.98
CA ARG A 24 18.76 6.27 -13.30
C ARG A 24 18.41 4.80 -13.52
N TRP A 25 17.24 4.36 -13.09
CA TRP A 25 16.81 2.99 -13.30
C TRP A 25 16.37 2.80 -14.74
N LYS A 26 16.82 1.73 -15.42
CA LYS A 26 16.49 1.50 -16.84
C LYS A 26 15.18 0.75 -17.06
N LYS A 27 14.88 -0.22 -16.18
CA LYS A 27 13.68 -1.07 -16.30
C LYS A 27 12.49 -0.45 -15.54
N PRO A 28 11.25 -0.62 -16.02
CA PRO A 28 10.04 -0.31 -15.24
C PRO A 28 10.08 -0.98 -13.85
N ARG A 29 9.51 -0.33 -12.84
CA ARG A 29 9.49 -0.82 -11.45
C ARG A 29 8.24 -0.33 -10.73
N MET A 30 7.79 -1.12 -9.76
CA MET A 30 6.95 -0.65 -8.67
C MET A 30 7.86 -0.14 -7.53
N VAL A 31 7.61 1.08 -7.06
CA VAL A 31 8.46 1.80 -6.12
C VAL A 31 7.62 2.16 -4.91
N PHE A 32 7.98 1.66 -3.73
CA PHE A 32 7.31 2.05 -2.49
C PHE A 32 8.03 3.27 -1.89
N VAL A 33 7.38 4.42 -1.99
CA VAL A 33 7.92 5.72 -1.59
C VAL A 33 7.79 5.88 -0.08
N ASN A 34 8.87 6.32 0.56
CA ASN A 34 8.97 6.53 2.00
C ASN A 34 8.65 5.26 2.80
N SER A 35 9.21 4.12 2.42
CA SER A 35 8.83 2.80 2.97
C SER A 35 8.98 2.62 4.48
N MET A 36 9.72 3.51 5.15
CA MET A 36 9.97 3.52 6.60
C MET A 36 9.66 4.90 7.24
N SER A 37 8.97 5.79 6.51
CA SER A 37 8.63 7.15 6.96
C SER A 37 7.25 7.55 6.43
N ASP A 38 6.81 8.77 6.72
CA ASP A 38 5.52 9.29 6.22
C ASP A 38 5.76 10.62 5.49
N LEU A 39 5.47 10.66 4.19
CA LEU A 39 5.68 11.84 3.35
C LEU A 39 4.81 13.03 3.80
N PHE A 40 3.67 12.76 4.43
CA PHE A 40 2.72 13.76 4.91
C PHE A 40 2.85 14.03 6.41
N TYR A 41 3.99 13.70 7.02
CA TYR A 41 4.27 14.12 8.39
C TYR A 41 4.33 15.66 8.49
N GLU A 42 3.80 16.22 9.58
CA GLU A 42 3.54 17.66 9.72
C GLU A 42 4.76 18.56 9.57
N ARG A 43 5.95 18.03 9.88
CA ARG A 43 7.24 18.73 9.77
C ARG A 43 7.88 18.65 8.38
N ILE A 44 7.29 17.93 7.43
CA ILE A 44 7.76 17.90 6.04
C ILE A 44 7.24 19.16 5.34
N PRO A 45 8.13 20.03 4.80
CA PRO A 45 7.71 21.24 4.08
C PRO A 45 6.91 20.87 2.82
N PHE A 46 5.89 21.68 2.51
CA PHE A 46 5.06 21.48 1.32
C PHE A 46 5.90 21.42 0.04
N GLU A 47 6.91 22.28 -0.08
CA GLU A 47 7.80 22.39 -1.24
C GLU A 47 8.58 21.08 -1.46
N PHE A 48 8.89 20.34 -0.40
CA PHE A 48 9.54 19.05 -0.54
C PHE A 48 8.55 17.96 -1.00
N ILE A 49 7.32 17.97 -0.48
CA ILE A 49 6.26 17.06 -0.92
C ILE A 49 5.97 17.29 -2.41
N GLU A 50 5.84 18.55 -2.82
CA GLU A 50 5.63 18.92 -4.22
C GLU A 50 6.76 18.41 -5.11
N ARG A 51 8.04 18.58 -4.70
CA ARG A 51 9.20 18.03 -5.44
C ARG A 51 9.17 16.51 -5.56
N VAL A 52 8.73 15.79 -4.52
CA VAL A 52 8.57 14.33 -4.57
C VAL A 52 7.50 13.96 -5.61
N PHE A 53 6.34 14.63 -5.59
CA PHE A 53 5.27 14.39 -6.57
C PHE A 53 5.69 14.73 -7.99
N THR A 54 6.40 15.84 -8.20
CA THR A 54 6.96 16.21 -9.51
C THR A 54 7.89 15.11 -10.05
N ALA A 55 8.82 14.61 -9.23
CA ALA A 55 9.71 13.52 -9.63
C ALA A 55 8.93 12.24 -10.03
N MET A 56 7.86 11.90 -9.30
CA MET A 56 7.02 10.74 -9.63
C MET A 56 6.25 10.93 -10.95
N VAL A 57 5.73 12.13 -11.20
CA VAL A 57 4.95 12.46 -12.40
C VAL A 57 5.84 12.52 -13.65
N GLU A 58 7.10 12.96 -13.51
CA GLU A 58 8.08 12.97 -14.60
C GLU A 58 8.52 11.55 -14.99
N GLU A 59 8.73 10.67 -14.01
CA GLU A 59 9.26 9.33 -14.21
C GLU A 59 8.18 8.26 -14.50
N LYS A 60 7.38 8.52 -15.55
CA LYS A 60 6.20 7.70 -15.94
C LYS A 60 6.47 6.24 -16.28
N ARG A 61 7.73 5.83 -16.37
CA ARG A 61 8.15 4.44 -16.57
C ARG A 61 8.02 3.61 -15.28
N HIS A 62 7.93 4.26 -14.13
CA HIS A 62 7.75 3.62 -12.83
C HIS A 62 6.35 3.85 -12.30
N THR A 63 5.86 2.87 -11.54
CA THR A 63 4.68 3.03 -10.69
C THR A 63 5.15 3.33 -9.28
N PHE A 64 4.66 4.43 -8.71
CA PHE A 64 5.01 4.87 -7.37
C PHE A 64 3.84 4.60 -6.44
N GLN A 65 4.04 3.74 -5.45
CA GLN A 65 3.12 3.49 -4.36
C GLN A 65 3.49 4.40 -3.19
N VAL A 66 2.56 5.28 -2.80
CA VAL A 66 2.71 6.20 -1.67
C VAL A 66 1.69 5.82 -0.60
N LEU A 67 2.13 5.71 0.66
CA LEU A 67 1.28 5.36 1.79
C LEU A 67 1.44 6.41 2.90
N THR A 68 0.35 6.75 3.58
CA THR A 68 0.38 7.67 4.72
C THR A 68 -0.63 7.31 5.81
N LYS A 69 -0.32 7.69 7.05
CA LYS A 69 -1.28 7.72 8.18
C LYS A 69 -1.88 9.12 8.39
N ARG A 70 -1.39 10.13 7.67
CA ARG A 70 -1.75 11.55 7.81
C ARG A 70 -2.74 11.96 6.73
N ALA A 71 -3.84 11.22 6.62
CA ALA A 71 -4.83 11.36 5.53
C ALA A 71 -5.44 12.77 5.44
N ALA A 72 -5.71 13.44 6.57
CA ALA A 72 -6.21 14.81 6.58
C ALA A 72 -5.24 15.79 5.90
N ARG A 73 -3.92 15.67 6.17
CA ARG A 73 -2.91 16.52 5.51
C ARG A 73 -2.76 16.15 4.04
N LEU A 74 -2.85 14.86 3.69
CA LEU A 74 -2.91 14.43 2.29
C LEU A 74 -4.06 15.14 1.57
N ARG A 75 -5.27 15.11 2.12
CA ARG A 75 -6.45 15.76 1.55
C ARG A 75 -6.27 17.26 1.39
N GLU A 76 -5.72 17.94 2.40
CA GLU A 76 -5.44 19.38 2.36
C GLU A 76 -4.50 19.75 1.20
N LEU A 77 -3.45 18.97 1.00
CA LEU A 77 -2.40 19.27 0.03
C LEU A 77 -2.70 18.73 -1.38
N ALA A 78 -3.54 17.69 -1.50
CA ALA A 78 -3.81 17.00 -2.76
C ALA A 78 -4.21 17.93 -3.93
N PRO A 79 -5.03 18.98 -3.76
CA PRO A 79 -5.38 19.91 -4.84
C PRO A 79 -4.20 20.72 -5.39
N ARG A 80 -3.09 20.79 -4.64
CA ARG A 80 -1.89 21.58 -4.99
C ARG A 80 -0.75 20.72 -5.53
N LEU A 81 -0.88 19.40 -5.50
CA LEU A 81 0.16 18.47 -5.94
C LEU A 81 -0.07 18.05 -7.40
N PRO A 82 1.00 17.80 -8.18
CA PRO A 82 0.84 17.25 -9.53
C PRO A 82 0.49 15.76 -9.45
N TRP A 83 -0.48 15.31 -10.26
CA TRP A 83 -0.95 13.92 -10.28
C TRP A 83 -0.79 13.27 -11.65
N SER A 84 -0.54 11.97 -11.65
CA SER A 84 -0.52 11.14 -12.85
C SER A 84 -0.96 9.70 -12.52
N ALA A 85 -1.36 8.94 -13.55
CA ALA A 85 -1.85 7.57 -13.38
C ALA A 85 -0.81 6.60 -12.77
N ASN A 86 0.48 6.96 -12.78
CA ASN A 86 1.56 6.15 -12.21
C ASN A 86 1.86 6.49 -10.73
N VAL A 87 1.10 7.40 -10.12
CA VAL A 87 1.12 7.66 -8.67
C VAL A 87 -0.08 6.96 -8.04
N TRP A 88 0.19 5.88 -7.32
CA TRP A 88 -0.80 5.15 -6.53
C TRP A 88 -0.75 5.67 -5.11
N MET A 89 -1.90 6.12 -4.61
CA MET A 89 -1.99 6.75 -3.30
C MET A 89 -2.80 5.85 -2.37
N GLY A 90 -2.29 5.66 -1.16
CA GLY A 90 -3.00 4.88 -0.16
C GLY A 90 -2.89 5.44 1.23
N VAL A 91 -3.78 4.96 2.09
CA VAL A 91 -3.80 5.27 3.51
C VAL A 91 -3.74 3.99 4.33
N SER A 92 -3.08 4.05 5.48
CA SER A 92 -3.16 2.95 6.45
C SER A 92 -4.46 3.02 7.23
N VAL A 93 -5.14 1.89 7.38
CA VAL A 93 -6.36 1.73 8.18
C VAL A 93 -6.16 0.47 9.03
N GLU A 94 -5.51 0.63 10.18
CA GLU A 94 -5.13 -0.52 11.01
C GLU A 94 -6.27 -1.05 11.88
N ALA A 95 -7.31 -0.24 12.12
CA ALA A 95 -8.45 -0.50 13.00
C ALA A 95 -9.64 0.42 12.62
N GLU A 96 -10.82 0.12 13.14
CA GLU A 96 -12.09 0.79 12.83
C GLU A 96 -12.04 2.31 13.04
N ASP A 97 -11.37 2.77 14.11
CA ASP A 97 -11.16 4.19 14.43
C ASP A 97 -10.46 4.98 13.31
N TYR A 98 -9.80 4.31 12.37
CA TYR A 98 -9.06 4.92 11.27
C TYR A 98 -9.79 4.90 9.93
N THR A 99 -11.02 4.38 9.87
CA THR A 99 -11.84 4.31 8.65
C THR A 99 -12.09 5.68 8.02
N VAL A 100 -12.12 6.75 8.83
CA VAL A 100 -12.21 8.17 8.39
C VAL A 100 -11.14 8.54 7.35
N ARG A 101 -9.97 7.88 7.37
CA ARG A 101 -8.89 8.13 6.41
C ARG A 101 -9.27 7.75 4.99
N ILE A 102 -10.24 6.85 4.82
CA ILE A 102 -10.73 6.40 3.51
C ILE A 102 -11.44 7.54 2.79
N ASP A 103 -12.26 8.33 3.51
CA ASP A 103 -12.91 9.52 2.97
C ASP A 103 -11.89 10.56 2.49
N ASP A 104 -10.86 10.79 3.29
CA ASP A 104 -9.77 11.71 2.93
C ASP A 104 -9.00 11.23 1.70
N LEU A 105 -8.75 9.92 1.56
CA LEU A 105 -8.15 9.33 0.36
C LEU A 105 -9.07 9.50 -0.86
N ARG A 106 -10.38 9.26 -0.71
CA ARG A 106 -11.36 9.41 -1.80
C ARG A 106 -11.38 10.82 -2.37
N ALA A 107 -11.15 11.83 -1.53
CA ALA A 107 -11.08 13.23 -1.96
C ALA A 107 -9.84 13.57 -2.84
N THR A 108 -8.87 12.65 -2.98
CA THR A 108 -7.67 12.89 -3.78
C THR A 108 -7.87 12.62 -5.29
N PRO A 109 -7.13 13.30 -6.17
CA PRO A 109 -7.13 13.01 -7.61
C PRO A 109 -6.48 11.68 -8.03
N ALA A 110 -5.97 10.88 -7.07
CA ALA A 110 -5.29 9.63 -7.38
C ALA A 110 -6.19 8.67 -8.18
N ARG A 111 -5.66 8.11 -9.28
CA ARG A 111 -6.41 7.15 -10.11
C ARG A 111 -6.53 5.79 -9.44
N ILE A 112 -5.45 5.33 -8.83
CA ILE A 112 -5.41 4.11 -8.02
C ILE A 112 -5.31 4.55 -6.57
N LYS A 113 -6.38 4.28 -5.83
CA LYS A 113 -6.53 4.48 -4.39
C LYS A 113 -6.46 3.11 -3.73
N PHE A 114 -5.58 2.96 -2.73
CA PHE A 114 -5.43 1.69 -2.03
C PHE A 114 -5.46 1.82 -0.51
N LEU A 115 -5.89 0.76 0.17
CA LEU A 115 -5.89 0.67 1.62
C LEU A 115 -4.78 -0.26 2.07
N SER A 116 -3.96 0.20 3.02
CA SER A 116 -3.07 -0.68 3.77
C SER A 116 -3.73 -1.03 5.09
N LEU A 117 -4.31 -2.22 5.16
CA LEU A 117 -4.94 -2.78 6.35
C LEU A 117 -3.86 -3.49 7.17
N GLU A 118 -2.78 -2.75 7.47
CA GLU A 118 -1.53 -3.28 8.03
C GLU A 118 -0.86 -2.38 9.08
N PRO A 119 -0.41 -2.95 10.21
CA PRO A 119 -0.86 -4.25 10.71
C PRO A 119 -2.39 -4.23 10.91
N LEU A 120 -3.08 -5.32 10.60
CA LEU A 120 -4.51 -5.44 10.93
C LEU A 120 -4.63 -5.68 12.44
N LEU A 121 -5.21 -4.72 13.16
CA LEU A 121 -5.26 -4.70 14.63
C LEU A 121 -6.63 -5.03 15.21
N GLY A 122 -7.63 -5.24 14.36
CA GLY A 122 -8.99 -5.59 14.73
C GLY A 122 -9.84 -5.89 13.51
N PRO A 123 -11.10 -6.32 13.70
CA PRO A 123 -12.04 -6.44 12.60
C PRO A 123 -12.34 -5.06 11.99
N LEU A 124 -12.68 -5.05 10.70
CA LEU A 124 -13.10 -3.87 9.95
C LEU A 124 -14.44 -4.19 9.26
N PRO A 125 -15.53 -4.40 10.03
CA PRO A 125 -16.80 -4.78 9.46
C PRO A 125 -17.37 -3.60 8.66
N ASN A 126 -18.04 -3.88 7.54
CA ASN A 126 -18.74 -2.88 6.72
C ASN A 126 -17.83 -1.76 6.20
N LEU A 127 -16.64 -2.10 5.72
CA LEU A 127 -15.69 -1.14 5.17
C LEU A 127 -16.28 -0.53 3.87
N ASP A 128 -16.43 0.79 3.82
CA ASP A 128 -16.84 1.48 2.60
C ASP A 128 -15.68 1.47 1.58
N LEU A 129 -15.74 0.51 0.67
CA LEU A 129 -14.77 0.31 -0.40
C LEU A 129 -15.09 1.10 -1.68
N SER A 130 -16.11 1.96 -1.66
CA SER A 130 -16.44 2.78 -2.82
C SER A 130 -15.24 3.61 -3.26
N GLY A 131 -14.95 3.63 -4.57
CA GLY A 131 -13.83 4.39 -5.11
C GLY A 131 -12.43 3.89 -4.75
N ILE A 132 -12.29 2.74 -4.09
CA ILE A 132 -11.02 2.06 -3.81
C ILE A 132 -10.73 1.02 -4.90
N GLN A 133 -9.46 0.85 -5.27
CA GLN A 133 -9.06 -0.11 -6.31
C GLN A 133 -8.26 -1.29 -5.77
N TRP A 134 -7.63 -1.14 -4.60
CA TRP A 134 -6.78 -2.18 -4.04
C TRP A 134 -6.78 -2.15 -2.52
N ALA A 135 -6.78 -3.32 -1.88
CA ALA A 135 -6.59 -3.44 -0.44
C ALA A 135 -5.47 -4.44 -0.14
N ILE A 136 -4.66 -4.13 0.86
CA ILE A 136 -3.52 -4.94 1.28
C ILE A 136 -3.74 -5.34 2.73
N ILE A 137 -3.79 -6.64 3.01
CA ILE A 137 -3.97 -7.19 4.35
C ILE A 137 -2.66 -7.77 4.85
N GLY A 138 -2.34 -7.55 6.12
CA GLY A 138 -1.14 -8.10 6.71
C GLY A 138 -1.07 -8.04 8.23
N GLY A 139 -0.56 -9.11 8.82
CA GLY A 139 -0.29 -9.20 10.25
C GLY A 139 1.01 -8.50 10.67
N GLU A 140 1.08 -8.14 11.95
CA GLU A 140 2.27 -7.54 12.55
C GLU A 140 3.43 -8.55 12.65
N SER A 141 4.66 -8.06 12.60
CA SER A 141 5.87 -8.89 12.67
C SER A 141 6.77 -8.46 13.83
N GLY A 142 7.51 -9.40 14.42
CA GLY A 142 8.47 -9.13 15.50
C GLY A 142 8.08 -9.72 16.85
N SER A 143 8.91 -9.48 17.87
CA SER A 143 8.77 -10.07 19.21
C SER A 143 7.54 -9.57 19.98
N GLY A 144 7.07 -8.36 19.70
CA GLY A 144 5.85 -7.77 20.28
C GLY A 144 4.64 -7.76 19.35
N ALA A 145 4.64 -8.60 18.31
CA ALA A 145 3.57 -8.62 17.31
C ALA A 145 2.22 -8.98 17.95
N ARG A 146 1.18 -8.21 17.62
CA ARG A 146 -0.21 -8.54 17.94
C ARG A 146 -0.76 -9.58 16.95
N PRO A 147 -1.67 -10.46 17.39
CA PRO A 147 -2.27 -11.46 16.52
C PRO A 147 -3.20 -10.81 15.48
N LEU A 148 -3.13 -11.33 14.26
CA LEU A 148 -4.19 -11.20 13.26
C LEU A 148 -5.07 -12.44 13.36
N ALA A 149 -6.38 -12.27 13.46
CA ALA A 149 -7.33 -13.38 13.36
C ALA A 149 -7.65 -13.67 11.89
N GLU A 150 -7.63 -14.94 11.48
CA GLU A 150 -7.93 -15.33 10.09
C GLU A 150 -9.32 -14.88 9.65
N ASP A 151 -10.30 -14.93 10.56
CA ASP A 151 -11.68 -14.51 10.27
C ASP A 151 -11.76 -13.04 9.86
N TRP A 152 -10.93 -12.16 10.42
CA TRP A 152 -10.86 -10.76 9.99
C TRP A 152 -10.34 -10.63 8.56
N ALA A 153 -9.35 -11.45 8.18
CA ALA A 153 -8.83 -11.47 6.83
C ALA A 153 -9.84 -12.06 5.84
N ARG A 154 -10.53 -13.14 6.19
CA ARG A 154 -11.58 -13.76 5.36
C ARG A 154 -12.73 -12.81 5.11
N ASP A 155 -13.19 -12.10 6.14
CA ASP A 155 -14.23 -11.08 6.03
C ASP A 155 -13.80 -9.97 5.05
N LEU A 156 -12.59 -9.43 5.19
CA LEU A 156 -12.07 -8.41 4.28
C LEU A 156 -11.90 -8.90 2.84
N VAL A 157 -11.48 -10.15 2.64
CA VAL A 157 -11.43 -10.79 1.31
C VAL A 157 -12.84 -10.83 0.70
N ALA A 158 -13.84 -11.27 1.45
CA ALA A 158 -15.23 -11.32 0.99
C ALA A 158 -15.79 -9.92 0.66
N GLN A 159 -15.50 -8.93 1.50
CA GLN A 159 -15.87 -7.53 1.25
C GLN A 159 -15.22 -7.01 -0.05
N CYS A 160 -13.92 -7.26 -0.27
CA CYS A 160 -13.21 -6.83 -1.48
C CYS A 160 -13.76 -7.49 -2.74
N HIS A 161 -13.98 -8.82 -2.72
CA HIS A 161 -14.58 -9.52 -3.86
C HIS A 161 -15.99 -8.98 -4.19
N THR A 162 -16.81 -8.73 -3.17
CA THR A 162 -18.16 -8.16 -3.35
C THR A 162 -18.10 -6.76 -3.98
N ALA A 163 -17.11 -5.96 -3.61
CA ALA A 163 -16.92 -4.60 -4.12
C ALA A 163 -16.14 -4.53 -5.46
N GLY A 164 -15.62 -5.65 -5.97
CA GLY A 164 -14.74 -5.66 -7.15
C GLY A 164 -13.39 -4.97 -6.92
N VAL A 165 -12.91 -4.97 -5.68
CA VAL A 165 -11.61 -4.39 -5.27
C VAL A 165 -10.57 -5.50 -5.29
N ALA A 166 -9.44 -5.26 -5.96
CA ALA A 166 -8.33 -6.21 -5.93
C ALA A 166 -7.81 -6.37 -4.50
N ILE A 167 -7.48 -7.59 -4.08
CA ILE A 167 -7.00 -7.87 -2.73
C ILE A 167 -5.62 -8.54 -2.72
N PHE A 168 -4.74 -8.07 -1.82
CA PHE A 168 -3.41 -8.64 -1.63
C PHE A 168 -3.19 -9.03 -0.17
N VAL A 169 -3.12 -10.33 0.11
CA VAL A 169 -2.71 -10.84 1.43
C VAL A 169 -1.19 -10.93 1.45
N LYS A 170 -0.57 -10.05 2.23
CA LYS A 170 0.89 -9.93 2.27
C LYS A 170 1.54 -10.92 3.22
N GLN A 171 0.99 -11.06 4.43
CA GLN A 171 1.50 -11.98 5.46
C GLN A 171 0.48 -12.15 6.60
N LEU A 172 0.51 -13.29 7.29
CA LEU A 172 -0.39 -13.55 8.44
C LEU A 172 0.20 -13.11 9.80
N GLY A 173 1.46 -12.67 9.81
CA GLY A 173 2.12 -12.11 10.99
C GLY A 173 2.88 -13.12 11.84
N SER A 174 3.69 -12.62 12.77
CA SER A 174 4.61 -13.45 13.57
C SER A 174 3.91 -14.35 14.60
N VAL A 175 2.76 -13.92 15.13
CA VAL A 175 1.98 -14.75 16.07
C VAL A 175 1.39 -15.96 15.34
N TRP A 176 0.76 -15.73 14.19
CA TRP A 176 0.22 -16.79 13.34
C TRP A 176 1.32 -17.76 12.91
N ALA A 177 2.47 -17.23 12.46
CA ALA A 177 3.60 -18.03 12.01
C ALA A 177 4.12 -18.99 13.09
N ARG A 178 4.23 -18.53 14.33
CA ARG A 178 4.66 -19.36 15.46
C ARG A 178 3.63 -20.43 15.80
N ALA A 179 2.34 -20.08 15.80
CA ALA A 179 1.27 -21.00 16.13
C ALA A 179 1.14 -22.15 15.12
N HIS A 180 1.48 -21.91 13.84
CA HIS A 180 1.33 -22.86 12.75
C HIS A 180 2.65 -23.50 12.28
N GLY A 181 3.77 -23.20 12.94
CA GLY A 181 5.08 -23.73 12.55
C GLY A 181 5.53 -23.28 11.15
N SER A 182 5.14 -22.08 10.72
CA SER A 182 5.49 -21.50 9.42
C SER A 182 7.00 -21.46 9.19
N ARG A 183 7.41 -21.68 7.94
CA ARG A 183 8.82 -21.64 7.52
C ARG A 183 9.43 -20.24 7.60
N ASP A 184 8.59 -19.21 7.55
CA ASP A 184 8.97 -17.81 7.71
C ASP A 184 8.43 -17.21 9.02
N ARG A 185 9.26 -16.41 9.70
CA ARG A 185 8.94 -15.80 11.01
C ARG A 185 7.88 -14.70 10.95
N LYS A 186 7.56 -14.19 9.76
CA LYS A 186 6.52 -13.17 9.55
C LYS A 186 5.23 -13.77 8.98
N GLY A 187 5.22 -15.07 8.67
CA GLY A 187 4.11 -15.75 8.05
C GLY A 187 3.91 -15.32 6.60
N LYS A 188 5.00 -15.12 5.82
CA LYS A 188 4.95 -14.73 4.41
C LYS A 188 4.79 -15.88 3.41
N VAL A 189 5.00 -17.13 3.84
CA VAL A 189 5.01 -18.30 2.95
C VAL A 189 3.58 -18.77 2.69
N MET A 190 3.05 -18.45 1.52
CA MET A 190 1.64 -18.71 1.15
C MET A 190 1.25 -20.19 1.21
N ASP A 191 2.18 -21.09 0.90
CA ASP A 191 1.95 -22.54 0.99
C ASP A 191 1.63 -23.02 2.41
N ASP A 192 2.03 -22.25 3.42
CA ASP A 192 1.71 -22.55 4.82
C ASP A 192 0.30 -22.05 5.19
N TRP A 193 -0.28 -21.12 4.42
CA TRP A 193 -1.56 -20.46 4.75
C TRP A 193 -2.78 -21.32 4.38
N PRO A 194 -3.96 -21.04 4.99
CA PRO A 194 -5.23 -21.53 4.48
C PRO A 194 -5.40 -21.20 2.98
N PRO A 195 -5.85 -22.15 2.14
CA PRO A 195 -5.91 -21.96 0.68
C PRO A 195 -6.66 -20.71 0.23
N ASP A 196 -7.72 -20.34 0.92
CA ASP A 196 -8.57 -19.19 0.58
C ASP A 196 -7.95 -17.83 0.97
N LEU A 197 -6.87 -17.81 1.75
CA LEU A 197 -6.09 -16.60 2.04
C LEU A 197 -4.86 -16.46 1.14
N ARG A 198 -4.64 -17.40 0.21
CA ARG A 198 -3.51 -17.40 -0.74
C ARG A 198 -3.80 -16.47 -1.93
N ILE A 199 -4.11 -15.20 -1.66
CA ILE A 199 -4.55 -14.24 -2.67
C ILE A 199 -3.53 -13.10 -2.82
N ARG A 200 -3.13 -12.82 -4.07
CA ARG A 200 -2.25 -11.71 -4.44
C ARG A 200 -2.69 -11.10 -5.76
N GLU A 201 -3.72 -10.29 -5.69
CA GLU A 201 -4.23 -9.54 -6.83
C GLU A 201 -3.66 -8.13 -6.83
N TYR A 202 -3.63 -7.53 -8.01
CA TYR A 202 -3.22 -6.14 -8.23
C TYR A 202 -4.31 -5.40 -8.98
N PRO A 203 -4.47 -4.09 -8.74
CA PRO A 203 -5.46 -3.31 -9.46
C PRO A 203 -5.13 -3.30 -10.96
N PRO A 204 -6.14 -3.32 -11.84
CA PRO A 204 -5.92 -3.30 -13.28
C PRO A 204 -5.13 -2.05 -13.66
N THR A 205 -3.90 -2.25 -14.13
CA THR A 205 -3.08 -1.15 -14.64
C THR A 205 -3.46 -0.91 -16.09
N VAL A 206 -3.87 0.32 -16.43
CA VAL A 206 -4.05 0.67 -17.84
C VAL A 206 -2.68 0.66 -18.49
N ARG A 207 -2.40 -0.40 -19.26
CA ARG A 207 -1.23 -0.43 -20.14
C ARG A 207 -1.32 0.78 -21.08
N ARG A 208 -0.21 1.54 -21.20
CA ARG A 208 -0.03 2.55 -22.26
C ARG A 208 -0.22 1.85 -23.61
N GLY A 209 -1.43 1.93 -24.18
CA GLY A 209 -1.72 1.31 -25.48
C GLY A 209 -3.16 0.84 -25.69
N GLN A 210 -3.99 0.72 -24.65
CA GLN A 210 -5.41 0.34 -24.80
C GLN A 210 -6.31 1.52 -24.41
N LEU A 211 -6.40 2.46 -25.34
CA LEU A 211 -7.48 3.44 -25.45
C LEU A 211 -8.24 3.11 -26.72
N ASP A 212 -8.61 1.84 -26.89
CA ASP A 212 -9.53 1.38 -27.92
C ASP A 212 -10.21 0.10 -27.43
N LEU A 213 -11.53 0.09 -27.59
CA LEU A 213 -12.47 -1.03 -27.48
C LEU A 213 -13.00 -1.35 -26.06
N PHE A 214 -14.17 -0.78 -25.79
CA PHE A 214 -15.23 -1.50 -25.07
C PHE A 214 -15.41 -2.89 -25.70
N GLY A 215 -15.28 -3.96 -24.89
CA GLY A 215 -15.72 -5.29 -25.29
C GLY A 215 -14.85 -6.44 -24.80
N ALA A 216 -15.42 -7.22 -23.89
CA ALA A 216 -15.22 -8.65 -23.67
C ALA A 216 -13.93 -9.17 -23.00
N GLU A 217 -14.18 -9.97 -21.96
CA GLU A 217 -13.35 -11.03 -21.39
C GLU A 217 -12.16 -10.62 -20.50
N ALA A 218 -12.43 -10.64 -19.19
CA ALA A 218 -11.41 -10.75 -18.16
C ALA A 218 -10.58 -12.01 -18.41
N ARG A 219 -9.33 -11.81 -18.85
CA ARG A 219 -8.31 -12.86 -18.86
C ARG A 219 -7.45 -12.72 -17.61
N ASP A 220 -7.25 -13.89 -17.01
CA ASP A 220 -6.45 -14.17 -15.83
C ASP A 220 -5.13 -13.37 -15.80
N ALA A 221 -4.98 -12.53 -14.77
CA ALA A 221 -3.81 -11.66 -14.57
C ALA A 221 -2.74 -12.36 -13.70
N SER A 222 -2.58 -13.67 -13.84
CA SER A 222 -1.78 -14.51 -12.95
C SER A 222 -0.28 -14.59 -13.27
N GLU A 223 0.21 -13.94 -14.33
CA GLU A 223 1.65 -13.92 -14.68
C GLU A 223 2.15 -12.53 -15.07
N ALA A 224 2.22 -11.63 -14.09
CA ALA A 224 3.23 -10.58 -14.14
C ALA A 224 4.26 -10.88 -13.05
N ASP A 225 5.53 -10.92 -13.44
CA ASP A 225 6.69 -10.97 -12.54
C ASP A 225 6.65 -9.75 -11.61
N HIS A 226 5.89 -9.86 -10.53
CA HIS A 226 5.70 -8.80 -9.55
C HIS A 226 6.82 -8.91 -8.51
N GLU A 227 7.99 -8.36 -8.86
CA GLU A 227 9.06 -8.06 -7.88
C GLU A 227 8.45 -7.20 -6.74
N GLU A 228 8.67 -7.58 -5.47
CA GLU A 228 8.24 -6.75 -4.31
C GLU A 228 8.68 -5.29 -4.54
N PRO A 229 7.85 -4.28 -4.21
CA PRO A 229 8.17 -2.88 -4.46
C PRO A 229 9.56 -2.52 -3.91
N LYS A 230 10.38 -1.86 -4.73
CA LYS A 230 11.66 -1.37 -4.22
C LYS A 230 11.42 -0.19 -3.28
N ALA A 231 11.88 -0.34 -2.05
CA ALA A 231 11.88 0.72 -1.05
C ALA A 231 12.71 1.91 -1.53
N LEU A 232 12.08 3.08 -1.55
CA LEU A 232 12.74 4.37 -1.72
C LEU A 232 12.55 5.18 -0.43
N THR A 233 13.59 5.23 0.40
CA THR A 233 13.68 6.07 1.60
C THR A 233 14.39 7.37 1.32
#